data_AF-A0A8H7C2D4-F1
#
_entry.id   AF-A0A8H7C2D4-F1
#
_cell.length_a   1.000
_cell.length_b   1.000
_cell.length_c   1.000
_cell.angle_alpha   90.00
_cell.angle_beta   90.00
_cell.angle_gamma   90.00
#
_symmetry.space_group_name_H-M   'P 1'
#
loop_
_entity.id
_entity.type
_entity.pdbx_description
1 polymer ?
#
loop_
_entity_poly.entity_id
_entity_poly.type
_entity_poly.pdbx_seq_one_letter_code
_entity_poly.pdbx_strand_id
1 'polypeptide(L)'
;MFDLVYFTILVLALAAPTIAFPAHASLAGLSREEMDKALATLKFTPPPPPPGPLDFSGTKLVNDAKHPFMDARPSDIRGPCPGLNTLASHGYISRTGITSCSEIITAVMEGV
;
A
#
# COMPACT_ATOMS: atom_id res chain seq x y z
N MET A 1 -37.01 25.67 3.63
CA MET A 1 -36.82 26.04 2.22
C MET A 1 -35.32 25.95 1.97
N PHE A 2 -34.85 24.80 1.50
CA PHE A 2 -33.43 24.64 1.16
C PHE A 2 -33.22 25.37 -0.17
N ASP A 3 -32.59 26.54 -0.11
CA ASP A 3 -32.36 27.39 -1.27
C ASP A 3 -31.41 26.72 -2.27
N LEU A 4 -31.56 27.05 -3.56
CA LEU A 4 -30.70 26.55 -4.64
C LEU A 4 -29.20 26.74 -4.32
N VAL A 5 -28.86 27.82 -3.62
CA VAL A 5 -27.50 28.13 -3.15
C VAL A 5 -26.97 27.07 -2.17
N TYR A 6 -27.82 26.51 -1.31
CA TYR A 6 -27.43 25.47 -0.37
C TYR A 6 -27.07 24.17 -1.11
N PHE A 7 -27.87 23.80 -2.11
CA PHE A 7 -27.60 22.63 -2.95
C PHE A 7 -26.36 22.82 -3.82
N THR A 8 -26.12 24.01 -4.38
CA THR A 8 -24.90 24.25 -5.19
C THR A 8 -23.64 24.21 -4.33
N ILE A 9 -23.66 24.77 -3.11
CA ILE A 9 -22.54 24.69 -2.18
C ILE A 9 -22.28 23.24 -1.75
N LEU A 10 -23.34 22.47 -1.46
CA LEU A 10 -23.21 21.06 -1.08
C LEU A 10 -22.63 20.20 -2.21
N VAL A 11 -23.08 20.41 -3.45
CA VAL A 11 -22.54 19.70 -4.63
C VAL A 11 -21.07 20.06 -4.85
N LEU A 12 -20.70 21.34 -4.73
CA LEU A 12 -19.31 21.78 -4.88
C LEU A 12 -18.40 21.20 -3.78
N ALA A 13 -18.89 21.14 -2.54
CA ALA A 13 -18.16 20.57 -1.41
C ALA A 13 -17.95 19.05 -1.55
N LEU A 14 -18.92 18.32 -2.13
CA LEU A 14 -18.83 16.88 -2.37
C LEU A 14 -18.05 16.51 -3.65
N ALA A 15 -17.92 17.44 -4.60
CA ALA A 15 -17.13 17.23 -5.82
C ALA A 15 -15.63 17.51 -5.63
N ALA A 16 -15.24 18.39 -4.72
CA ALA A 16 -13.83 18.70 -4.44
C ALA A 16 -12.94 17.48 -4.09
N PRO A 17 -13.38 16.44 -3.34
CA PRO A 17 -12.51 15.30 -3.03
C PRO A 17 -12.24 14.35 -4.22
N THR A 18 -13.03 14.37 -5.30
CA THR A 18 -12.82 13.45 -6.43
C THR A 18 -11.65 13.85 -7.34
N ILE A 19 -11.25 15.12 -7.30
CA ILE A 19 -10.11 15.69 -8.03
C ILE A 19 -8.87 15.92 -7.16
N ALA A 20 -8.92 15.54 -5.87
CA ALA A 20 -7.83 15.82 -4.92
C ALA A 20 -6.64 14.85 -5.04
N PHE A 21 -6.79 13.70 -5.71
CA PHE A 21 -5.71 12.69 -5.83
C PHE A 21 -5.47 12.16 -7.26
N PRO A 22 -5.23 13.01 -8.28
CA PRO A 22 -4.86 12.53 -9.61
C PRO A 22 -3.52 11.80 -9.64
N ALA A 23 -2.65 12.01 -8.63
CA ALA A 23 -1.31 11.42 -8.55
C ALA A 23 -1.29 9.89 -8.35
N HIS A 24 -2.43 9.27 -8.03
CA HIS A 24 -2.56 7.81 -7.88
C HIS A 24 -3.53 7.18 -8.87
N ALA A 25 -3.98 7.95 -9.88
CA ALA A 25 -4.78 7.38 -10.95
C ALA A 25 -3.95 6.36 -11.73
N SER A 26 -4.54 5.19 -11.98
CA SER A 26 -3.90 4.18 -12.81
C SER A 26 -3.61 4.76 -14.20
N LEU A 27 -2.41 4.54 -14.72
CA LEU A 27 -2.10 4.81 -16.12
C LEU A 27 -2.70 3.74 -17.06
N ALA A 28 -3.29 2.68 -16.50
CA ALA A 28 -3.96 1.65 -17.28
C ALA A 28 -5.16 2.24 -18.01
N GLY A 29 -5.22 2.02 -19.33
CA GLY A 29 -6.29 2.50 -20.20
C GLY A 29 -5.97 3.77 -20.99
N LEU A 30 -4.82 4.42 -20.73
CA LEU A 30 -4.35 5.55 -21.55
C LEU A 30 -3.80 5.05 -22.91
N SER A 31 -3.93 5.90 -23.93
CA SER A 31 -3.19 5.73 -25.18
C SER A 31 -1.68 5.90 -24.95
N ARG A 32 -0.85 5.44 -25.90
CA ARG A 32 0.61 5.60 -25.80
C ARG A 32 1.04 7.06 -25.71
N GLU A 33 0.41 7.94 -26.48
CA GLU A 33 0.73 9.37 -26.49
C GLU A 33 0.42 10.03 -25.14
N GLU A 34 -0.72 9.69 -24.54
CA GLU A 34 -1.10 10.18 -23.21
C GLU A 34 -0.18 9.64 -22.11
N MET A 35 0.20 8.36 -22.21
CA MET A 35 1.17 7.73 -21.32
C MET A 35 2.52 8.45 -21.38
N ASP A 36 3.06 8.67 -22.58
CA ASP A 36 4.38 9.32 -22.77
C ASP A 36 4.36 10.75 -22.22
N LYS A 37 3.27 11.48 -22.44
CA LYS A 37 3.07 12.82 -21.89
C LYS A 37 3.01 12.81 -20.36
N ALA A 38 2.36 11.82 -19.75
CA ALA A 38 2.31 11.66 -18.30
C ALA A 38 3.68 11.30 -17.73
N LEU A 39 4.36 10.31 -18.31
CA LEU A 39 5.69 9.85 -17.90
C LEU A 39 6.73 10.98 -17.97
N ALA A 40 6.66 11.86 -18.98
CA ALA A 40 7.54 13.01 -19.11
C ALA A 40 7.47 14.01 -17.92
N THR A 41 6.38 13.98 -17.14
CA THR A 41 6.23 14.83 -15.95
C THR A 41 6.75 14.17 -14.66
N LEU A 42 7.06 12.88 -14.69
CA LEU A 42 7.46 12.13 -13.49
C LEU A 42 8.97 12.16 -13.29
N LYS A 43 9.39 12.42 -12.05
CA LYS A 43 10.78 12.26 -11.64
C LYS A 43 11.02 10.82 -11.18
N PHE A 44 11.72 10.04 -11.99
CA PHE A 44 12.14 8.70 -11.59
C PHE A 44 13.07 8.77 -10.38
N THR A 45 12.76 7.99 -9.35
CA THR A 45 13.62 7.76 -8.20
C THR A 45 13.92 6.27 -8.14
N PRO A 46 15.16 5.84 -8.38
CA PRO A 46 15.48 4.41 -8.36
C PRO A 46 15.26 3.86 -6.95
N PRO A 47 14.51 2.76 -6.79
CA PRO A 47 14.43 2.08 -5.51
C PRO A 47 15.80 1.46 -5.16
N PRO A 48 16.07 1.19 -3.86
CA PRO A 48 17.19 0.36 -3.49
C PRO A 48 17.06 -1.03 -4.14
N PRO A 49 18.18 -1.74 -4.35
CA PRO A 49 18.12 -3.12 -4.83
C PRO A 49 17.26 -3.99 -3.91
N PRO A 50 16.49 -4.94 -4.46
CA PRO A 50 15.70 -5.85 -3.65
C PRO A 50 16.63 -6.73 -2.78
N PRO A 51 16.14 -7.21 -1.63
CA PRO A 51 16.84 -8.24 -0.87
C PRO A 51 17.18 -9.46 -1.74
N GLY A 52 18.32 -10.07 -1.46
CA GLY A 52 18.71 -11.34 -2.07
C GLY A 52 17.87 -12.52 -1.56
N PRO A 53 18.05 -13.72 -2.13
CA PRO A 53 17.39 -14.92 -1.65
C PRO A 53 17.82 -15.26 -0.21
N LEU A 54 17.01 -16.05 0.48
CA LEU A 54 17.36 -16.57 1.81
C LEU A 54 18.57 -17.51 1.74
N ASP A 55 19.43 -17.42 2.75
CA ASP A 55 20.50 -18.38 2.97
C ASP A 55 19.96 -19.79 3.27
N PHE A 56 18.80 -19.87 3.94
CA PHE A 56 18.08 -21.11 4.23
C PHE A 56 16.60 -20.98 3.88
N SER A 57 16.18 -21.70 2.83
CA SER A 57 14.79 -21.76 2.33
C SER A 57 14.06 -23.05 2.70
N GLY A 58 14.64 -23.86 3.60
CA GLY A 58 13.97 -25.07 4.10
C GLY A 58 12.85 -24.75 5.09
N THR A 59 12.01 -25.75 5.36
CA THR A 59 10.91 -25.60 6.32
C THR A 59 11.45 -25.28 7.71
N LYS A 60 10.84 -24.28 8.35
CA LYS A 60 11.13 -23.84 9.71
C LYS A 60 9.82 -23.43 10.41
N LEU A 61 9.83 -23.41 11.74
CA LEU A 61 8.71 -22.89 12.51
C LEU A 61 8.66 -21.37 12.38
N VAL A 62 7.65 -20.83 11.70
CA VAL A 62 7.48 -19.39 11.47
C VAL A 62 6.56 -18.71 12.50
N ASN A 63 5.72 -19.46 13.20
CA ASN A 63 4.97 -18.97 14.34
C ASN A 63 5.73 -19.34 15.62
N ASP A 64 6.77 -18.56 15.92
CA ASP A 64 7.66 -18.76 17.05
C ASP A 64 7.50 -17.66 18.12
N ALA A 65 8.30 -17.75 19.18
CA ALA A 65 8.26 -16.77 20.26
C ALA A 65 8.71 -15.35 19.84
N LYS A 66 9.40 -15.20 18.70
CA LYS A 66 9.81 -13.90 18.16
C LYS A 66 8.72 -13.26 17.33
N HIS A 67 7.85 -14.07 16.73
CA HIS A 67 6.76 -13.65 15.88
C HIS A 67 5.38 -14.04 16.44
N PRO A 68 5.04 -13.67 17.70
CA PRO A 68 3.74 -14.00 18.25
C PRO A 68 2.65 -13.21 17.53
N PHE A 69 1.48 -13.83 17.39
CA PHE A 69 0.29 -13.14 16.93
C PHE A 69 -0.10 -12.01 17.90
N MET A 70 -0.46 -10.84 17.35
CA MET A 70 -1.13 -9.78 18.10
C MET A 70 -2.24 -9.18 17.23
N ASP A 71 -3.37 -8.90 17.87
CA ASP A 71 -4.48 -8.19 17.22
C ASP A 71 -4.04 -6.80 16.75
N ALA A 72 -4.58 -6.39 15.59
CA ALA A 72 -4.35 -5.06 15.06
C ALA A 72 -4.96 -4.01 15.99
N ARG A 73 -4.21 -2.96 16.30
CA ARG A 73 -4.72 -1.80 17.02
C ARG A 73 -5.65 -1.00 16.10
N PRO A 74 -6.54 -0.15 16.63
CA PRO A 74 -7.43 0.67 15.81
C PRO A 74 -6.74 1.54 14.74
N SER A 75 -5.47 1.90 14.96
CA SER A 75 -4.66 2.67 14.01
C SER A 75 -3.88 1.83 13.00
N ASP A 76 -3.84 0.52 13.16
CA ASP A 76 -3.05 -0.37 12.31
C ASP A 76 -3.81 -0.70 11.02
N ILE A 77 -3.12 -0.65 9.89
CA ILE A 77 -3.71 -0.83 8.56
C ILE A 77 -3.64 -2.30 8.15
N ARG A 78 -4.73 -2.82 7.59
CA ARG A 78 -4.79 -4.11 6.92
C ARG A 78 -5.43 -3.93 5.54
N GLY A 79 -4.84 -4.59 4.55
CA GLY A 79 -5.23 -4.45 3.15
C GLY A 79 -5.98 -5.67 2.63
N PRO A 80 -6.17 -5.76 1.31
CA PRO A 80 -6.83 -6.91 0.69
C PRO A 80 -5.96 -8.18 0.64
N CYS A 81 -4.65 -8.08 0.89
CA CYS A 81 -3.73 -9.22 0.81
C CYS A 81 -3.67 -9.99 2.15
N PRO A 82 -4.18 -11.24 2.23
CA PRO A 82 -4.19 -11.99 3.48
C PRO A 82 -2.79 -12.36 3.99
N GLY A 83 -1.83 -12.60 3.07
CA GLY A 83 -0.44 -12.91 3.42
C GLY A 83 0.24 -11.75 4.18
N LEU A 84 0.18 -10.53 3.63
CA LEU A 84 0.75 -9.34 4.27
C LEU A 84 0.04 -9.00 5.59
N ASN A 85 -1.27 -9.22 5.67
CA ASN A 85 -2.01 -9.02 6.91
C ASN A 85 -1.52 -9.98 8.02
N THR A 86 -1.24 -11.24 7.67
CA THR A 86 -0.71 -12.25 8.59
C THR A 86 0.70 -11.86 9.05
N LEU A 87 1.57 -11.49 8.10
CA LEU A 87 2.95 -11.06 8.40
C LEU A 87 2.97 -9.84 9.32
N ALA A 88 2.09 -8.86 9.12
CA ALA A 88 1.96 -7.70 10.02
C ALA A 88 1.45 -8.11 11.41
N SER A 89 0.46 -9.00 11.50
CA SER A 89 -0.06 -9.47 12.79
C SER A 89 0.92 -10.40 13.54
N HIS A 90 1.92 -10.97 12.87
CA HIS A 90 3.02 -11.72 13.48
C HIS A 90 4.31 -10.90 13.66
N GLY A 91 4.38 -9.68 13.14
CA GLY A 91 5.53 -8.78 13.29
C GLY A 91 6.71 -9.09 12.37
N TYR A 92 6.49 -9.82 11.27
CA TYR A 92 7.48 -9.98 10.19
C TYR A 92 7.67 -8.72 9.36
N ILE A 93 6.60 -7.93 9.24
CA ILE A 93 6.63 -6.53 8.82
C ILE A 93 6.11 -5.65 9.97
N SER A 94 6.36 -4.35 9.91
CA SER A 94 5.76 -3.37 10.83
C SER A 94 4.27 -3.66 11.10
N ARG A 95 3.92 -3.81 12.39
CA ARG A 95 2.56 -4.14 12.84
C ARG A 95 1.52 -3.07 12.46
N THR A 96 1.98 -1.84 12.24
CA THR A 96 1.14 -0.73 11.78
C THR A 96 0.60 -0.94 10.37
N GLY A 97 1.15 -1.89 9.60
CA GLY A 97 0.79 -2.12 8.19
C GLY A 97 1.45 -1.13 7.21
N ILE A 98 2.34 -0.26 7.69
CA ILE A 98 3.14 0.66 6.87
C ILE A 98 4.60 0.21 6.95
N THR A 99 5.13 -0.24 5.81
CA THR A 99 6.42 -0.94 5.71
C THR A 99 7.12 -0.59 4.39
N SER A 100 8.41 -0.91 4.28
CA SER A 100 9.18 -0.71 3.04
C SER A 100 9.02 -1.90 2.08
N CYS A 101 9.25 -1.68 0.77
CA CYS A 101 9.25 -2.77 -0.21
C CYS A 101 10.28 -3.87 0.13
N SER A 102 11.46 -3.50 0.62
CA SER A 102 12.49 -4.46 1.00
C SER A 102 12.07 -5.30 2.20
N GLU A 103 11.41 -4.71 3.19
CA GLU A 103 10.89 -5.44 4.36
C GLU A 103 9.77 -6.41 3.96
N ILE A 104 8.88 -6.01 3.04
CA ILE A 104 7.88 -6.92 2.45
C ILE A 104 8.55 -8.13 1.81
N ILE A 105 9.55 -7.91 0.94
CA ILE A 105 10.25 -8.99 0.23
C ILE A 105 10.90 -9.95 1.22
N THR A 106 11.62 -9.44 2.21
CA THR A 106 12.23 -10.28 3.25
C THR A 106 11.18 -11.06 4.04
N ALA A 107 10.09 -10.41 4.46
CA ALA A 107 9.05 -11.01 5.28
C ALA A 107 8.31 -12.15 4.56
N VAL A 108 8.00 -11.99 3.26
CA VAL A 108 7.30 -13.04 2.50
C VAL A 108 8.20 -14.24 2.22
N MET A 109 9.53 -14.07 2.21
CA MET A 109 10.45 -15.20 2.12
C MET A 109 10.64 -15.88 3.48
N GLU A 110 10.71 -15.10 4.56
CA GLU A 110 11.07 -15.59 5.89
C GLU A 110 9.88 -16.22 6.64
N GLY A 111 8.67 -15.70 6.41
CA GLY A 111 7.48 -15.99 7.22
C GLY A 111 6.34 -16.73 6.53
N VAL A 112 6.49 -17.10 5.24
CA VAL A 112 5.49 -17.87 4.45
C VAL A 112 6.20 -18.97 3.68
#